data_AF-A0A2E0YZS2-F1
#
_entry.id   AF-A0A2E0YZS2-F1
#
_cell.length_a   1.000
_cell.length_b   1.000
_cell.length_c   1.000
_cell.angle_alpha   90.00
_cell.angle_beta   90.00
_cell.angle_gamma   90.00
#
_symmetry.space_group_name_H-M   'P 1'
#
loop_
_entity.id
_entity.type
_entity.pdbx_description
1 polymer ?
#
loop_
_entity_poly.entity_id
_entity_poly.type
_entity_poly.pdbx_seq_one_letter_code
_entity_poly.pdbx_strand_id
1 'polypeptide(L)'
;MTSALIYLDPDSDLSLQSQIRQKLVEAIQEGVFPPGRRLPSSRKLADQLDVARNTVVLAYQQLVDEGYLISRERSGLYVNEKVFEQRVASSPGTARNAAEESLWRGKIRTGATAGPEYTCPHNWQQYPYPFIDGQFDQSLYPVREWREASRLALGVRDINEWAGETGDVDDPMLIDEIRTKILPRRGIQARADEILITVGTQQALHLVTELLVDSTVQVGLEEPGYPGMRRLLERRGAPLLYQPVDREGIVVDQRLDVCQLVYVTPSHQAPTTVTMSMDRRRALLEKAQRHNMLVIEDDFDSESNYLGNPHPALKSIDTQGRVVYMSCLSKVLSPGLRLGFMVASRELVDAARRLRRLTVRHPPLNNQRTAAYFLSLGHYDTFLMHLHDTFRTRWIELRRALNYYLLHHVVMSPAQGGSSFWVRGPDDLDVKFLVKEAASRGVLIEPIDHYYATSKVPDNCFRMGITSIPHDRIRAGVLELRDLFYDLTRNKIENFSSACGRHVVEPDLQDMIADTTMISEIAYGDPCTIQLFADGSMIGRAGYENEDCDAGTWWIERNKWCRQWSRWTWGEAFEFDVVMDGEVIKLFDEEGRLIERAILRSGTQAQDAPA
;
A
#
# COMPACT_ATOMS: atom_id res chain seq x y z
N MET A 1 7.23 -55.88 -7.27
CA MET A 1 6.27 -54.83 -7.62
C MET A 1 6.66 -53.57 -6.87
N THR A 2 6.97 -52.48 -7.56
CA THR A 2 7.14 -51.13 -7.00
C THR A 2 6.31 -50.20 -7.87
N SER A 3 5.01 -50.23 -7.66
CA SER A 3 4.04 -49.27 -8.19
C SER A 3 3.88 -48.15 -7.17
N ALA A 4 3.77 -46.92 -7.66
CA ALA A 4 3.57 -45.65 -6.95
C ALA A 4 4.84 -45.00 -6.38
N LEU A 5 5.20 -43.83 -6.92
CA LEU A 5 6.01 -42.78 -6.27
C LEU A 5 6.03 -41.47 -7.07
N ILE A 6 5.59 -41.48 -8.34
CA ILE A 6 5.45 -40.28 -9.15
C ILE A 6 3.95 -39.98 -9.29
N TYR A 7 3.48 -38.99 -8.53
CA TYR A 7 2.17 -38.38 -8.68
C TYR A 7 2.33 -37.09 -9.49
N LEU A 8 1.50 -36.94 -10.52
CA LEU A 8 1.42 -35.70 -11.30
C LEU A 8 0.20 -34.95 -10.79
N ASP A 9 0.42 -33.69 -10.44
CA ASP A 9 -0.61 -32.81 -9.92
C ASP A 9 -1.29 -32.11 -11.11
N PRO A 10 -2.57 -32.42 -11.40
CA PRO A 10 -3.30 -31.78 -12.49
C PRO A 10 -3.57 -30.29 -12.23
N ASP A 11 -3.51 -29.84 -10.97
CA ASP A 11 -3.76 -28.45 -10.56
C ASP A 11 -2.46 -27.63 -10.48
N SER A 12 -1.30 -28.21 -10.83
CA SER A 12 -0.02 -27.51 -10.82
C SER A 12 0.18 -26.62 -12.05
N ASP A 13 0.72 -25.41 -11.84
CA ASP A 13 1.11 -24.47 -12.91
C ASP A 13 2.26 -24.97 -13.79
N LEU A 14 2.94 -26.05 -13.40
CA LEU A 14 4.04 -26.64 -14.17
C LEU A 14 3.52 -27.55 -15.28
N SER A 15 4.15 -27.48 -16.46
CA SER A 15 3.89 -28.44 -17.53
C SER A 15 4.16 -29.87 -17.06
N LEU A 16 3.39 -30.84 -17.56
CA LEU A 16 3.56 -32.26 -17.23
C LEU A 16 5.01 -32.74 -17.43
N GLN A 17 5.70 -32.24 -18.45
CA GLN A 17 7.12 -32.50 -18.67
C GLN A 17 7.99 -32.04 -17.49
N SER A 18 7.74 -30.83 -16.97
CA SER A 18 8.50 -30.26 -15.85
C SER A 18 8.20 -30.99 -14.54
N GLN A 19 6.94 -31.39 -14.32
CA GLN A 19 6.56 -32.20 -13.16
C GLN A 19 7.23 -33.59 -13.19
N ILE A 20 7.20 -34.27 -14.34
CA ILE A 20 7.87 -35.58 -14.51
C ILE A 20 9.37 -35.44 -14.26
N ARG A 21 10.00 -34.39 -14.82
CA ARG A 21 11.43 -34.13 -14.61
C ARG A 21 11.72 -33.91 -13.12
N GLN A 22 10.97 -33.01 -12.46
CA GLN A 22 11.15 -32.71 -11.04
C GLN A 22 11.03 -33.98 -10.18
N LYS A 23 9.98 -34.78 -10.39
CA LYS A 23 9.74 -36.01 -9.61
C LYS A 23 10.80 -37.08 -9.85
N LEU A 24 11.34 -37.17 -11.07
CA LEU A 24 12.45 -38.07 -11.37
C LEU A 24 13.75 -37.60 -10.69
N VAL A 25 14.02 -36.29 -10.69
CA VAL A 25 15.18 -35.73 -9.96
C VAL A 25 15.04 -35.96 -8.46
N GLU A 26 13.88 -35.71 -7.87
CA GLU A 26 13.58 -36.00 -6.46
C GLU A 26 13.79 -37.48 -6.14
N ALA A 27 13.23 -38.39 -6.94
CA ALA A 27 13.36 -39.83 -6.71
C ALA A 27 14.81 -40.36 -6.88
N ILE A 28 15.59 -39.76 -7.79
CA ILE A 28 17.03 -40.03 -7.88
C ILE A 28 17.71 -39.51 -6.62
N GLN A 29 17.48 -38.26 -6.23
CA GLN A 29 18.08 -37.65 -5.04
C GLN A 29 17.68 -38.35 -3.73
N GLU A 30 16.48 -38.86 -3.58
CA GLU A 30 16.06 -39.59 -2.37
C GLU A 30 16.59 -41.03 -2.33
N GLY A 31 17.27 -41.48 -3.39
CA GLY A 31 17.81 -42.83 -3.49
C GLY A 31 16.77 -43.90 -3.82
N VAL A 32 15.54 -43.50 -4.19
CA VAL A 32 14.50 -44.41 -4.71
C VAL A 32 15.00 -45.10 -5.99
N PHE A 33 15.68 -44.34 -6.85
CA PHE A 33 16.46 -44.88 -7.96
C PHE A 33 17.96 -44.82 -7.63
N PRO A 34 18.53 -45.90 -7.06
CA PRO A 34 19.96 -45.93 -6.74
C PRO A 34 20.85 -45.75 -7.98
N PRO A 35 22.11 -45.31 -7.77
CA PRO A 35 23.14 -45.24 -8.80
C PRO A 35 23.17 -46.50 -9.68
N GLY A 36 23.26 -46.33 -10.99
CA GLY A 36 23.35 -47.46 -11.94
C GLY A 36 22.05 -48.23 -12.15
N ARG A 37 20.93 -47.85 -11.49
CA ARG A 37 19.62 -48.50 -11.70
C ARG A 37 19.02 -48.11 -13.04
N ARG A 38 18.44 -49.10 -13.72
CA ARG A 38 17.67 -48.90 -14.97
C ARG A 38 16.31 -48.27 -14.68
N LEU A 39 15.97 -47.20 -15.38
CA LEU A 39 14.64 -46.58 -15.34
C LEU A 39 13.62 -47.34 -16.22
N PRO A 40 12.31 -47.18 -15.95
CA PRO A 40 11.25 -47.68 -16.82
C PRO A 40 11.39 -47.13 -18.25
N SER A 41 10.99 -47.91 -19.25
CA SER A 41 10.96 -47.44 -20.64
C SER A 41 9.99 -46.26 -20.79
N SER A 42 10.21 -45.40 -21.79
CA SER A 42 9.32 -44.24 -22.02
C SER A 42 7.85 -44.64 -22.20
N ARG A 43 7.58 -45.82 -22.80
CA ARG A 43 6.22 -46.36 -22.94
C ARG A 43 5.67 -46.79 -21.59
N LYS A 44 6.44 -47.59 -20.84
CA LYS A 44 6.02 -48.08 -19.53
C LYS A 44 5.74 -46.95 -18.54
N LEU A 45 6.57 -45.91 -18.53
CA LEU A 45 6.35 -44.76 -17.65
C LEU A 45 5.17 -43.91 -18.11
N ALA A 46 4.97 -43.75 -19.42
CA ALA A 46 3.80 -43.07 -19.97
C ALA A 46 2.49 -43.79 -19.60
N ASP A 47 2.46 -45.13 -19.74
CA ASP A 47 1.32 -45.95 -19.37
C ASP A 47 1.05 -45.91 -17.85
N GLN A 48 2.10 -45.79 -17.03
CA GLN A 48 1.98 -45.71 -15.56
C GLN A 48 1.47 -44.35 -15.06
N LEU A 49 1.79 -43.28 -15.78
CA LEU A 49 1.43 -41.91 -15.41
C LEU A 49 0.19 -41.41 -16.15
N ASP A 50 -0.38 -42.21 -17.06
CA ASP A 50 -1.48 -41.85 -17.95
C ASP A 50 -1.22 -40.56 -18.75
N VAL A 51 -0.03 -40.47 -19.37
CA VAL A 51 0.38 -39.30 -20.17
C VAL A 51 0.84 -39.69 -21.57
N ALA A 52 0.83 -38.74 -22.49
CA ALA A 52 1.39 -38.93 -23.83
C ALA A 52 2.88 -39.32 -23.77
N ARG A 53 3.27 -40.35 -24.51
CA ARG A 53 4.65 -40.87 -24.56
C ARG A 53 5.70 -39.78 -24.85
N ASN A 54 5.39 -38.81 -25.70
CA ASN A 54 6.32 -37.74 -26.07
C ASN A 54 6.72 -36.87 -24.86
N THR A 55 5.80 -36.65 -23.91
CA THR A 55 6.07 -35.88 -22.69
C THR A 55 7.16 -36.54 -21.84
N VAL A 56 7.09 -37.87 -21.69
CA VAL A 56 8.12 -38.66 -20.99
C VAL A 56 9.44 -38.67 -21.75
N VAL A 57 9.40 -38.79 -23.08
CA VAL A 57 10.61 -38.78 -23.92
C VAL A 57 11.36 -37.45 -23.77
N LEU A 58 10.66 -36.32 -23.80
CA LEU A 58 11.27 -35.00 -23.63
C LEU A 58 11.87 -34.81 -22.23
N ALA A 59 11.20 -35.28 -21.18
CA ALA A 59 11.72 -35.24 -19.82
C ALA A 59 12.99 -36.11 -19.68
N TYR A 60 13.00 -37.32 -20.24
CA TYR A 60 14.17 -38.19 -20.25
C TYR A 60 15.33 -37.61 -21.05
N GLN A 61 15.06 -36.99 -22.20
CA GLN A 61 16.11 -36.37 -23.02
C GLN A 61 16.83 -35.26 -22.23
N GLN A 62 16.07 -34.38 -21.59
CA GLN A 62 16.64 -33.34 -20.72
C GLN A 62 17.50 -33.92 -19.59
N LEU A 63 17.02 -34.97 -18.91
CA LEU A 63 17.78 -35.61 -17.83
C LEU A 63 19.06 -36.32 -18.32
N VAL A 64 19.09 -36.77 -19.58
CA VAL A 64 20.31 -37.29 -20.21
C VAL A 64 21.26 -36.14 -20.53
N ASP A 65 20.75 -35.06 -21.12
CA ASP A 65 21.54 -33.88 -21.51
C ASP A 65 22.17 -33.20 -20.28
N GLU A 66 21.45 -33.16 -19.15
CA GLU A 66 21.91 -32.64 -17.86
C GLU A 66 22.78 -33.64 -17.06
N GLY A 67 22.92 -34.87 -17.55
CA GLY A 67 23.78 -35.88 -16.95
C GLY A 67 23.21 -36.60 -15.73
N TYR A 68 21.92 -36.45 -15.41
CA TYR A 68 21.24 -37.27 -14.40
C TYR A 68 21.10 -38.73 -14.85
N LEU A 69 20.94 -38.95 -16.16
CA LEU A 69 20.78 -40.26 -16.77
C LEU A 69 21.84 -40.52 -17.83
N ILE A 70 22.16 -41.79 -18.05
CA ILE A 70 23.03 -42.26 -19.13
C ILE A 70 22.21 -43.19 -20.01
N SER A 71 22.21 -42.90 -21.32
CA SER A 71 21.66 -43.80 -22.33
C SER A 71 22.69 -44.86 -22.70
N ARG A 72 22.33 -46.14 -22.57
CA ARG A 72 23.13 -47.28 -23.04
C ARG A 72 22.46 -47.90 -24.26
N GLU A 73 23.19 -48.00 -25.37
CA GLU A 73 22.66 -48.47 -26.65
C GLU A 73 21.95 -49.83 -26.49
N ARG A 74 20.71 -49.94 -27.01
CA ARG A 74 19.85 -51.14 -26.95
C ARG A 74 19.55 -51.68 -25.53
N SER A 75 19.95 -50.96 -24.48
CA SER A 75 19.88 -51.39 -23.09
C SER A 75 18.98 -50.50 -22.24
N GLY A 76 18.81 -49.22 -22.58
CA GLY A 76 17.88 -48.29 -21.92
C GLY A 76 18.58 -47.17 -21.15
N LEU A 77 17.83 -46.51 -20.25
CA LEU A 77 18.29 -45.38 -19.45
C LEU A 77 18.66 -45.83 -18.03
N TYR A 78 19.80 -45.36 -17.55
CA TYR A 78 20.35 -45.70 -16.23
C TYR A 78 20.68 -44.43 -15.45
N VAL A 79 20.48 -44.45 -14.13
CA VAL A 79 20.88 -43.34 -13.25
C VAL A 79 22.40 -43.19 -13.27
N ASN A 80 22.88 -41.98 -13.53
CA ASN A 80 24.31 -41.69 -13.55
C ASN A 80 24.90 -41.76 -12.14
N GLU A 81 25.91 -42.62 -11.96
CA GLU A 81 26.56 -42.84 -10.66
C GLU A 81 27.29 -41.59 -10.15
N LYS A 82 27.79 -40.75 -11.07
CA LYS A 82 28.50 -39.50 -10.77
C LYS A 82 27.66 -38.46 -10.04
N VAL A 83 26.32 -38.56 -10.11
CA VAL A 83 25.39 -37.65 -9.41
C VAL A 83 25.49 -37.81 -7.89
N PHE A 84 25.97 -38.95 -7.40
CA PHE A 84 26.03 -39.27 -5.97
C PHE A 84 27.45 -39.22 -5.39
N GLU A 85 28.49 -39.10 -6.22
CA GLU A 85 29.89 -39.05 -5.79
C GLU A 85 30.24 -37.82 -4.93
N GLN A 86 29.43 -36.75 -5.01
CA GLN A 86 29.58 -35.52 -4.22
C GLN A 86 28.77 -35.51 -2.91
N ARG A 87 28.11 -36.62 -2.55
CA ARG A 87 27.34 -36.68 -1.30
C ARG A 87 28.22 -37.06 -0.12
N VAL A 88 28.27 -36.17 0.88
CA VAL A 88 28.65 -36.56 2.24
C VAL A 88 27.59 -37.54 2.74
N ALA A 89 28.00 -38.74 3.15
CA ALA A 89 27.10 -39.77 3.65
C ALA A 89 26.35 -39.24 4.90
N SER A 90 25.09 -38.86 4.74
CA SER A 90 24.18 -38.64 5.86
C SER A 90 23.67 -39.99 6.32
N SER A 91 24.11 -40.45 7.49
CA SER A 91 23.37 -41.48 8.20
C SER A 91 21.99 -40.91 8.53
N PRO A 92 20.88 -41.65 8.32
CA PRO A 92 19.56 -41.19 8.75
C PRO A 92 19.58 -41.10 10.27
N GLY A 93 19.87 -39.90 10.77
CA GLY A 93 19.78 -39.58 12.19
C GLY A 93 18.34 -39.84 12.62
N THR A 94 18.20 -40.59 13.70
CA THR A 94 16.94 -40.79 14.42
C THR A 94 16.13 -39.50 14.43
N ALA A 95 14.87 -39.59 13.99
CA ALA A 95 13.93 -38.47 13.99
C ALA A 95 13.98 -37.79 15.36
N ARG A 96 14.60 -36.60 15.43
CA ARG A 96 14.65 -35.80 16.65
C ARG A 96 13.21 -35.43 16.99
N ASN A 97 12.75 -35.91 18.14
CA ASN A 97 11.48 -35.49 18.72
C ASN A 97 11.42 -33.96 18.71
N ALA A 98 10.42 -33.40 18.03
CA ALA A 98 10.23 -31.97 17.80
C ALA A 98 9.76 -31.20 19.06
N ALA A 99 10.19 -31.62 20.25
CA ALA A 99 9.81 -31.06 21.55
C ALA A 99 11.01 -30.61 22.40
N GLU A 100 12.23 -30.57 21.86
CA GLU A 100 13.35 -29.92 22.54
C GLU A 100 13.28 -28.40 22.33
N GLU A 101 13.16 -27.65 23.42
CA GLU A 101 13.26 -26.19 23.41
C GLU A 101 14.50 -25.75 22.63
N SER A 102 14.29 -24.91 21.60
CA SER A 102 15.36 -24.45 20.74
C SER A 102 16.50 -23.85 21.56
N LEU A 103 17.69 -24.44 21.47
CA LEU A 103 18.94 -23.93 22.05
C LEU A 103 19.25 -22.48 21.65
N TRP A 104 18.62 -21.99 20.58
CA TRP A 104 18.73 -20.62 20.10
C TRP A 104 17.93 -19.63 20.92
N ARG A 105 16.85 -20.05 21.60
CA ARG A 105 15.95 -19.15 22.35
C ARG A 105 16.67 -18.33 23.41
N GLY A 106 17.69 -18.90 24.07
CA GLY A 106 18.53 -18.20 25.06
C GLY A 106 19.79 -17.53 24.49
N LYS A 107 20.09 -17.72 23.20
CA LYS A 107 21.31 -17.21 22.54
C LYS A 107 21.03 -16.03 21.62
N ILE A 108 19.79 -15.89 21.15
CA ILE A 108 19.37 -14.76 20.34
C ILE A 108 19.30 -13.54 21.28
N ARG A 109 20.28 -12.65 21.18
CA ARG A 109 20.37 -11.40 21.96
C ARG A 109 19.48 -10.30 21.40
N THR A 110 18.28 -10.66 20.97
CA THR A 110 17.34 -9.70 20.38
C THR A 110 16.54 -9.02 21.48
N GLY A 111 16.90 -7.79 21.83
CA GLY A 111 15.92 -6.79 22.27
C GLY A 111 15.08 -6.26 21.08
N ALA A 112 14.98 -7.03 19.99
CA ALA A 112 14.78 -6.54 18.62
C ALA A 112 13.33 -6.66 18.11
N THR A 113 12.44 -7.29 18.88
CA THR A 113 11.10 -7.74 18.42
C THR A 113 9.95 -7.29 19.34
N ALA A 114 10.19 -6.44 20.34
CA ALA A 114 9.24 -6.18 21.42
C ALA A 114 8.45 -4.87 21.28
N GLY A 115 8.01 -4.51 20.06
CA GLY A 115 7.06 -3.42 19.86
C GLY A 115 5.84 -3.93 19.09
N PRO A 116 4.61 -3.51 19.43
CA PRO A 116 3.42 -3.88 18.67
C PRO A 116 3.62 -3.47 17.20
N GLU A 117 3.76 -4.46 16.33
CA GLU A 117 3.82 -4.26 14.88
C GLU A 117 2.48 -4.74 14.35
N TYR A 118 1.68 -3.83 13.80
CA TYR A 118 0.54 -4.26 13.01
C TYR A 118 1.06 -5.12 11.87
N THR A 119 0.60 -6.36 11.83
CA THR A 119 0.91 -7.29 10.76
C THR A 119 -0.40 -7.62 10.05
N CYS A 120 -0.47 -7.26 8.77
CA CYS A 120 -1.58 -7.67 7.93
C CYS A 120 -1.75 -9.21 8.00
N PRO A 121 -2.97 -9.74 8.20
CA PRO A 121 -3.21 -11.17 8.24
C PRO A 121 -2.66 -11.88 6.99
N HIS A 122 -1.97 -13.01 7.14
CA HIS A 122 -1.38 -13.74 6.01
C HIS A 122 -2.42 -14.16 4.94
N ASN A 123 -3.67 -14.36 5.35
CA ASN A 123 -4.78 -14.73 4.49
C ASN A 123 -5.66 -13.53 4.08
N TRP A 124 -5.14 -12.30 4.14
CA TRP A 124 -5.90 -11.08 3.82
C TRP A 124 -6.64 -11.14 2.47
N GLN A 125 -6.07 -11.85 1.49
CA GLN A 125 -6.67 -12.03 0.15
C GLN A 125 -7.98 -12.81 0.16
N GLN A 126 -8.26 -13.57 1.23
CA GLN A 126 -9.50 -14.31 1.40
C GLN A 126 -10.65 -13.43 1.91
N TYR A 127 -10.35 -12.23 2.42
CA TYR A 127 -11.36 -11.31 2.91
C TYR A 127 -12.03 -10.61 1.72
N PRO A 128 -13.36 -10.49 1.72
CA PRO A 128 -14.08 -9.84 0.62
C PRO A 128 -13.75 -8.35 0.49
N TYR A 129 -13.48 -7.66 1.60
CA TYR A 129 -13.31 -6.20 1.66
C TYR A 129 -11.99 -5.79 2.36
N PRO A 130 -10.82 -5.96 1.72
CA PRO A 130 -9.52 -5.66 2.33
C PRO A 130 -9.12 -4.18 2.16
N PHE A 131 -9.58 -3.28 3.03
CA PHE A 131 -9.18 -1.86 3.05
C PHE A 131 -7.82 -1.65 3.73
N ILE A 132 -6.79 -2.30 3.18
CA ILE A 132 -5.42 -2.28 3.69
C ILE A 132 -4.48 -1.63 2.67
N ASP A 133 -3.47 -0.93 3.18
CA ASP A 133 -2.49 -0.21 2.36
C ASP A 133 -1.28 -1.09 2.01
N GLY A 134 -0.67 -0.79 0.86
CA GLY A 134 0.63 -1.32 0.44
C GLY A 134 0.69 -2.80 0.09
N GLN A 135 -0.44 -3.52 -0.03
CA GLN A 135 -0.42 -4.93 -0.46
C GLN A 135 -0.46 -5.07 -1.98
N PHE A 136 0.15 -6.16 -2.44
CA PHE A 136 0.24 -6.53 -3.85
C PHE A 136 -1.14 -6.88 -4.44
N ASP A 137 -1.53 -6.18 -5.50
CA ASP A 137 -2.70 -6.48 -6.32
C ASP A 137 -2.25 -7.20 -7.60
N GLN A 138 -2.56 -8.50 -7.70
CA GLN A 138 -2.21 -9.34 -8.85
C GLN A 138 -2.80 -8.81 -10.17
N SER A 139 -3.97 -8.17 -10.13
CA SER A 139 -4.65 -7.68 -11.32
C SER A 139 -3.92 -6.50 -11.97
N LEU A 140 -3.07 -5.79 -11.20
CA LEU A 140 -2.36 -4.61 -11.67
C LEU A 140 -0.94 -4.91 -12.15
N TYR A 141 -0.37 -6.07 -11.79
CA TYR A 141 1.04 -6.34 -12.08
C TYR A 141 1.27 -6.54 -13.60
N PRO A 142 2.23 -5.82 -14.22
CA PRO A 142 2.47 -5.85 -15.66
C PRO A 142 3.31 -7.09 -16.05
N VAL A 143 2.72 -8.28 -15.94
CA VAL A 143 3.41 -9.57 -16.10
C VAL A 143 4.07 -9.69 -17.48
N ARG A 144 3.38 -9.26 -18.55
CA ARG A 144 3.85 -9.42 -19.93
C ARG A 144 5.07 -8.53 -20.18
N GLU A 145 4.96 -7.27 -19.80
CA GLU A 145 5.97 -6.23 -19.97
C GLU A 145 7.20 -6.54 -19.10
N TRP A 146 6.99 -6.97 -17.85
CA TRP A 146 8.08 -7.41 -16.99
C TRP A 146 8.79 -8.65 -17.56
N ARG A 147 8.04 -9.61 -18.12
CA ARG A 147 8.61 -10.80 -18.79
C ARG A 147 9.43 -10.42 -20.01
N GLU A 148 8.97 -9.46 -20.80
CA GLU A 148 9.71 -8.94 -21.95
C GLU A 148 11.04 -8.31 -21.51
N ALA A 149 10.99 -7.38 -20.56
CA ALA A 149 12.18 -6.75 -19.99
C ALA A 149 13.15 -7.78 -19.38
N SER A 150 12.61 -8.79 -18.68
CA SER A 150 13.41 -9.88 -18.08
C SER A 150 14.10 -10.71 -19.17
N ARG A 151 13.41 -11.01 -20.28
CA ARG A 151 13.99 -11.76 -21.40
C ARG A 151 15.16 -11.01 -22.05
N LEU A 152 15.05 -9.68 -22.16
CA LEU A 152 16.15 -8.84 -22.67
C LEU A 152 17.33 -8.82 -21.69
N ALA A 153 17.07 -8.64 -20.39
CA ALA A 153 18.11 -8.68 -19.36
C ALA A 153 18.83 -10.04 -19.28
N LEU A 154 18.18 -11.12 -19.69
CA LEU A 154 18.76 -12.47 -19.79
C LEU A 154 19.38 -12.77 -21.16
N GLY A 155 19.55 -11.78 -22.03
CA GLY A 155 20.31 -11.91 -23.27
C GLY A 155 21.79 -12.16 -23.01
N VAL A 156 22.47 -12.93 -23.86
CA VAL A 156 23.89 -13.34 -23.66
C VAL A 156 24.81 -12.14 -23.40
N ARG A 157 24.59 -11.02 -24.11
CA ARG A 157 25.36 -9.79 -23.90
C ARG A 157 25.14 -9.22 -22.50
N ASP A 158 23.89 -9.00 -22.11
CA ASP A 158 23.54 -8.46 -20.80
C ASP A 158 24.01 -9.39 -19.68
N ILE A 159 23.88 -10.71 -19.84
CA ILE A 159 24.45 -11.70 -18.92
C ILE A 159 25.93 -11.43 -18.69
N ASN A 160 26.72 -11.23 -19.75
CA ASN A 160 28.14 -10.95 -19.58
C ASN A 160 28.40 -9.61 -18.88
N GLU A 161 27.54 -8.62 -19.05
CA GLU A 161 27.65 -7.31 -18.38
C GLU A 161 27.33 -7.40 -16.88
N TRP A 162 26.19 -8.01 -16.50
CA TRP A 162 25.77 -8.08 -15.10
C TRP A 162 26.35 -9.27 -14.33
N ALA A 163 26.77 -10.33 -15.00
CA ALA A 163 27.48 -11.46 -14.38
C ALA A 163 28.98 -11.19 -14.27
N GLY A 164 29.52 -10.28 -15.08
CA GLY A 164 30.85 -9.72 -14.87
C GLY A 164 30.87 -9.02 -13.53
N GLU A 165 31.75 -9.44 -12.61
CA GLU A 165 31.97 -8.76 -11.33
C GLU A 165 32.59 -7.36 -11.58
N THR A 166 31.77 -6.39 -11.95
CA THR A 166 32.17 -4.99 -12.19
C THR A 166 32.29 -4.20 -10.89
N GLY A 167 32.87 -4.83 -9.86
CA GLY A 167 33.00 -4.26 -8.51
C GLY A 167 31.64 -4.04 -7.83
N ASP A 168 31.48 -2.92 -7.14
CA ASP A 168 30.26 -2.59 -6.39
C ASP A 168 29.50 -1.41 -7.02
N VAL A 169 29.55 -1.37 -8.35
CA VAL A 169 28.82 -0.40 -9.15
C VAL A 169 27.39 -0.92 -9.36
N ASP A 170 26.42 -0.01 -9.28
CA ASP A 170 25.03 -0.33 -9.62
C ASP A 170 24.87 -0.31 -11.14
N ASP A 171 23.76 -0.84 -11.65
CA ASP A 171 23.57 -0.92 -13.10
C ASP A 171 23.50 0.49 -13.72
N PRO A 172 24.41 0.84 -14.65
CA PRO A 172 24.52 2.19 -15.17
C PRO A 172 23.30 2.59 -16.03
N MET A 173 22.63 1.61 -16.67
CA MET A 173 21.43 1.86 -17.45
C MET A 173 20.28 2.21 -16.50
N LEU A 174 20.11 1.48 -15.39
CA LEU A 174 19.10 1.81 -14.39
C LEU A 174 19.33 3.20 -13.79
N ILE A 175 20.57 3.53 -13.44
CA ILE A 175 20.92 4.86 -12.91
C ILE A 175 20.52 5.98 -13.89
N ASP A 176 20.80 5.78 -15.19
CA ASP A 176 20.45 6.77 -16.21
C ASP A 176 18.94 6.91 -16.39
N GLU A 177 18.20 5.80 -16.40
CA GLU A 177 16.73 5.79 -16.49
C GLU A 177 16.08 6.48 -15.28
N ILE A 178 16.58 6.24 -14.06
CA ILE A 178 16.12 6.95 -12.85
C ILE A 178 16.40 8.45 -12.98
N ARG A 179 17.61 8.82 -13.39
CA ARG A 179 18.04 10.21 -13.53
C ARG A 179 17.25 10.98 -14.59
N THR A 180 16.90 10.33 -15.69
CA THR A 180 16.29 10.99 -16.85
C THR A 180 14.76 10.90 -16.90
N LYS A 181 14.15 9.89 -16.26
CA LYS A 181 12.69 9.65 -16.34
C LYS A 181 11.97 9.73 -15.01
N ILE A 182 12.60 9.32 -13.91
CA ILE A 182 11.96 9.27 -12.59
C ILE A 182 12.16 10.57 -11.82
N LEU A 183 13.42 10.97 -11.58
CA LEU A 183 13.75 12.16 -10.78
C LEU A 183 13.17 13.48 -11.33
N PRO A 184 13.11 13.71 -12.66
CA PRO A 184 12.54 14.95 -13.20
C PRO A 184 11.05 15.15 -12.87
N ARG A 185 10.29 14.07 -12.66
CA ARG A 185 8.87 14.15 -12.23
C ARG A 185 8.71 14.77 -10.84
N ARG A 186 9.77 14.73 -10.04
CA ARG A 186 9.84 15.31 -8.69
C ARG A 186 10.63 16.63 -8.67
N GLY A 187 11.03 17.13 -9.84
CA GLY A 187 11.88 18.32 -9.99
C GLY A 187 13.35 18.10 -9.64
N ILE A 188 13.77 16.85 -9.39
CA ILE A 188 15.12 16.55 -8.92
C ILE A 188 16.06 16.42 -10.13
N GLN A 189 17.17 17.15 -10.06
CA GLN A 189 18.33 16.96 -10.94
C GLN A 189 19.47 16.35 -10.11
N ALA A 190 20.07 15.27 -10.59
CA ALA A 190 21.14 14.56 -9.90
C ALA A 190 22.17 14.03 -10.90
N ARG A 191 23.44 13.98 -10.50
CA ARG A 191 24.49 13.27 -11.23
C ARG A 191 24.41 11.76 -10.94
N ALA A 192 25.04 10.96 -11.79
CA ALA A 192 25.06 9.50 -11.61
C ALA A 192 25.77 9.08 -10.30
N ASP A 193 26.75 9.87 -9.83
CA ASP A 193 27.47 9.66 -8.57
C ASP A 193 26.71 10.17 -7.33
N GLU A 194 25.53 10.77 -7.52
CA GLU A 194 24.63 11.23 -6.47
C GLU A 194 23.47 10.25 -6.24
N ILE A 195 23.47 9.11 -6.93
CA ILE A 195 22.41 8.09 -6.86
C ILE A 195 23.02 6.77 -6.37
N LEU A 196 22.34 6.12 -5.41
CA LEU A 196 22.67 4.77 -4.95
C LEU A 196 21.42 3.90 -5.02
N ILE A 197 21.51 2.75 -5.70
CA ILE A 197 20.41 1.78 -5.71
C ILE A 197 20.41 1.00 -4.39
N THR A 198 19.24 0.73 -3.83
CA THR A 198 19.09 0.04 -2.55
C THR A 198 18.09 -1.10 -2.64
N VAL A 199 18.17 -2.04 -1.70
CA VAL A 199 17.18 -3.11 -1.51
C VAL A 199 15.95 -2.52 -0.82
N GLY A 200 15.16 -1.78 -1.61
CA GLY A 200 14.06 -0.94 -1.14
C GLY A 200 14.50 0.26 -0.31
N THR A 201 13.53 1.10 0.07
CA THR A 201 13.75 2.31 0.87
C THR A 201 14.27 2.00 2.27
N GLN A 202 13.86 0.86 2.86
CA GLN A 202 14.30 0.47 4.20
C GLN A 202 15.82 0.30 4.31
N GLN A 203 16.49 -0.19 3.27
CA GLN A 203 17.96 -0.25 3.27
C GLN A 203 18.56 1.16 3.20
N ALA A 204 18.00 2.07 2.40
CA ALA A 204 18.46 3.47 2.34
C ALA A 204 18.35 4.14 3.72
N LEU A 205 17.21 4.00 4.40
CA LEU A 205 16.99 4.51 5.75
C LEU A 205 18.00 3.93 6.75
N HIS A 206 18.26 2.62 6.69
CA HIS A 206 19.24 1.97 7.54
C HIS A 206 20.66 2.52 7.32
N LEU A 207 21.09 2.64 6.05
CA LEU A 207 22.42 3.16 5.71
C LEU A 207 22.61 4.60 6.19
N VAL A 208 21.64 5.48 5.95
CA VAL A 208 21.72 6.88 6.37
C VAL A 208 21.67 7.02 7.88
N THR A 209 20.83 6.23 8.55
CA THR A 209 20.77 6.20 10.02
C THR A 209 22.10 5.74 10.63
N GLU A 210 22.73 4.71 10.06
CA GLU A 210 24.02 4.23 10.56
C GLU A 210 25.18 5.21 10.31
N LEU A 211 25.13 5.98 9.22
CA LEU A 211 26.17 6.96 8.88
C LEU A 211 26.02 8.30 9.60
N LEU A 212 24.80 8.76 9.83
CA LEU A 212 24.52 10.12 10.29
C LEU A 212 24.05 10.19 11.74
N VAL A 213 23.74 9.05 12.38
CA VAL A 213 23.09 9.04 13.69
C VAL A 213 23.81 8.15 14.70
N ASP A 214 24.04 8.73 15.86
CA ASP A 214 24.44 8.07 17.11
C ASP A 214 23.70 8.73 18.30
N SER A 215 24.10 8.41 19.52
CA SER A 215 23.48 8.94 20.74
C SER A 215 23.67 10.44 20.98
N THR A 216 24.46 11.13 20.15
CA THR A 216 24.73 12.57 20.26
C THR A 216 23.89 13.41 19.29
N VAL A 217 23.21 12.76 18.33
CA VAL A 217 22.45 13.43 17.27
C VAL A 217 20.98 13.47 17.67
N GLN A 218 20.45 14.66 17.94
CA GLN A 218 19.03 14.89 18.18
C GLN A 218 18.26 14.81 16.87
N VAL A 219 17.27 13.92 16.80
CA VAL A 219 16.49 13.66 15.58
C VAL A 219 15.03 14.03 15.78
N GLY A 220 14.49 14.89 14.91
CA GLY A 220 13.08 15.21 14.85
C GLY A 220 12.32 14.22 13.95
N LEU A 221 11.22 13.69 14.46
CA LEU A 221 10.33 12.75 13.76
C LEU A 221 8.90 13.29 13.75
N GLU A 222 8.17 13.05 12.67
CA GLU A 222 6.71 13.25 12.64
C GLU A 222 6.01 12.38 13.70
N GLU A 223 4.97 12.92 14.34
CA GLU A 223 4.11 12.23 15.30
C GLU A 223 2.63 12.53 14.98
N PRO A 224 1.83 11.52 14.58
CA PRO A 224 2.25 10.15 14.29
C PRO A 224 3.21 10.05 13.10
N GLY A 225 4.04 9.01 13.05
CA GLY A 225 5.09 8.87 12.03
C GLY A 225 5.48 7.43 11.70
N TYR A 226 6.40 7.26 10.75
CA TYR A 226 6.79 5.95 10.25
C TYR A 226 7.50 5.08 11.31
N PRO A 227 6.94 3.92 11.71
CA PRO A 227 7.50 3.11 12.80
C PRO A 227 8.86 2.51 12.48
N GLY A 228 9.10 2.19 11.20
CA GLY A 228 10.37 1.62 10.74
C GLY A 228 11.55 2.57 10.98
N MET A 229 11.37 3.87 10.69
CA MET A 229 12.40 4.87 10.93
C MET A 229 12.64 5.09 12.43
N ARG A 230 11.57 5.22 13.22
CA ARG A 230 11.65 5.33 14.68
C ARG A 230 12.50 4.20 15.29
N ARG A 231 12.22 2.95 14.93
CA ARG A 231 12.96 1.78 15.42
C ARG A 231 14.44 1.79 15.01
N LEU A 232 14.75 2.25 13.79
CA LEU A 232 16.15 2.38 13.34
C LEU A 232 16.92 3.36 14.22
N LEU A 233 16.31 4.51 14.55
CA LEU A 233 16.95 5.55 15.36
C LEU A 233 17.05 5.15 16.85
N GLU A 234 16.01 4.55 17.42
CA GLU A 234 16.02 4.01 18.79
C GLU A 234 17.17 3.00 18.97
N ARG A 235 17.42 2.15 17.97
CA ARG A 235 18.55 1.21 17.99
C ARG A 235 19.91 1.87 17.92
N ARG A 236 20.01 3.06 17.35
CA ARG A 236 21.24 3.88 17.38
C ARG A 236 21.41 4.64 18.70
N GLY A 237 20.42 4.58 19.59
CA GLY A 237 20.42 5.30 20.86
C GLY A 237 20.21 6.80 20.70
N ALA A 238 19.65 7.25 19.57
CA ALA A 238 19.47 8.67 19.28
C ALA A 238 18.41 9.31 20.20
N PRO A 239 18.65 10.51 20.75
CA PRO A 239 17.59 11.27 21.41
C PRO A 239 16.55 11.75 20.38
N LEU A 240 15.31 11.30 20.54
CA LEU A 240 14.21 11.56 19.60
C LEU A 240 13.30 12.70 20.10
N LEU A 241 12.97 13.59 19.18
CA LEU A 241 11.95 14.63 19.35
C LEU A 241 10.76 14.32 18.45
N TYR A 242 9.59 14.11 19.05
CA TYR A 242 8.35 13.82 18.33
C TYR A 242 7.60 15.11 18.02
N GLN A 243 7.54 15.49 16.76
CA GLN A 243 6.98 16.73 16.25
C GLN A 243 5.59 16.48 15.64
N PRO A 244 4.55 17.19 16.10
CA PRO A 244 3.18 16.98 15.63
C PRO A 244 3.03 17.30 14.14
N VAL A 245 2.05 16.65 13.52
CA VAL A 245 1.61 16.89 12.14
C VAL A 245 0.25 17.58 12.19
N ASP A 246 0.11 18.68 11.44
CA ASP A 246 -1.17 19.37 11.21
C ASP A 246 -1.62 19.24 9.75
N ARG A 247 -2.62 20.01 9.33
CA ARG A 247 -3.17 20.00 7.96
C ARG A 247 -2.16 20.39 6.88
N GLU A 248 -0.99 20.91 7.24
CA GLU A 248 0.07 21.26 6.29
C GLU A 248 1.32 20.38 6.44
N GLY A 249 1.24 19.26 7.16
CA GLY A 249 2.35 18.35 7.44
C GLY A 249 3.02 18.63 8.78
N ILE A 250 4.30 18.29 8.91
CA ILE A 250 5.07 18.49 10.15
C ILE A 250 5.05 19.97 10.59
N VAL A 251 4.74 20.23 11.86
CA VAL A 251 4.76 21.58 12.44
C VAL A 251 6.19 22.10 12.50
N VAL A 252 6.46 23.25 11.89
CA VAL A 252 7.80 23.88 11.88
C VAL A 252 7.83 25.00 12.92
N ASP A 253 8.22 24.67 14.15
CA ASP A 253 8.34 25.61 15.27
C ASP A 253 9.72 25.56 15.94
N GLN A 254 9.88 26.26 17.07
CA GLN A 254 11.16 26.36 17.81
C GLN A 254 11.62 25.03 18.42
N ARG A 255 10.74 24.02 18.55
CA ARG A 255 11.14 22.70 19.08
C ARG A 255 12.12 21.99 18.15
N LEU A 256 12.04 22.25 16.85
CA LEU A 256 12.96 21.69 15.86
C LEU A 256 14.36 22.32 15.91
N ASP A 257 14.55 23.45 16.61
CA ASP A 257 15.83 24.19 16.59
C ASP A 257 16.99 23.40 17.23
N VAL A 258 16.67 22.44 18.10
CA VAL A 258 17.66 21.55 18.74
C VAL A 258 18.02 20.32 17.89
N CYS A 259 17.27 20.05 16.81
CA CYS A 259 17.47 18.85 15.99
C CYS A 259 18.60 19.07 14.98
N GLN A 260 19.49 18.10 14.83
CA GLN A 260 20.51 18.07 13.77
C GLN A 260 20.01 17.35 12.51
N LEU A 261 18.97 16.52 12.65
CA LEU A 261 18.36 15.74 11.58
C LEU A 261 16.85 15.74 11.77
N VAL A 262 16.10 15.85 10.68
CA VAL A 262 14.63 15.69 10.68
C VAL A 262 14.23 14.72 9.57
N TYR A 263 13.33 13.79 9.88
CA TYR A 263 12.73 12.86 8.91
C TYR A 263 11.30 13.28 8.61
N VAL A 264 10.95 13.34 7.32
CA VAL A 264 9.64 13.77 6.83
C VAL A 264 9.14 12.94 5.67
N THR A 265 7.81 12.86 5.54
CA THR A 265 7.11 12.19 4.43
C THR A 265 6.20 13.19 3.69
N PRO A 266 6.78 14.17 2.96
CA PRO A 266 6.09 15.42 2.66
C PRO A 266 5.06 15.31 1.53
N SER A 267 5.13 14.30 0.66
CA SER A 267 4.17 14.13 -0.45
C SER A 267 2.83 13.63 0.07
N HIS A 268 2.86 12.54 0.84
CA HIS A 268 1.71 12.02 1.59
C HIS A 268 2.23 11.47 2.91
N GLN A 269 1.88 12.16 4.00
CA GLN A 269 2.43 11.89 5.31
C GLN A 269 2.05 10.48 5.78
N ALA A 270 3.02 9.70 6.24
CA ALA A 270 2.76 8.39 6.85
C ALA A 270 2.49 8.56 8.35
N PRO A 271 1.27 8.35 8.86
CA PRO A 271 0.12 7.68 8.23
C PRO A 271 -1.05 8.55 7.76
N THR A 272 -1.04 9.86 8.03
CA THR A 272 -2.24 10.72 7.93
C THR A 272 -2.65 11.09 6.51
N THR A 273 -1.78 10.80 5.54
CA THR A 273 -1.85 11.15 4.10
C THR A 273 -1.92 12.64 3.78
N VAL A 274 -1.74 13.50 4.79
CA VAL A 274 -1.60 14.95 4.62
C VAL A 274 -0.44 15.26 3.67
N THR A 275 -0.68 16.15 2.72
CA THR A 275 0.36 16.66 1.82
C THR A 275 0.96 17.94 2.41
N MET A 276 2.29 17.97 2.55
CA MET A 276 2.99 19.12 3.10
C MET A 276 2.95 20.31 2.15
N SER A 277 2.41 21.44 2.62
CA SER A 277 2.23 22.65 1.81
C SER A 277 3.56 23.23 1.33
N MET A 278 3.55 23.98 0.23
CA MET A 278 4.76 24.63 -0.28
C MET A 278 5.36 25.63 0.72
N ASP A 279 4.53 26.31 1.50
CA ASP A 279 5.00 27.24 2.52
C ASP A 279 5.62 26.50 3.70
N ARG A 280 5.04 25.36 4.12
CA ARG A 280 5.67 24.50 5.14
C ARG A 280 7.00 23.93 4.66
N ARG A 281 7.09 23.50 3.39
CA ARG A 281 8.32 23.00 2.77
C ARG A 281 9.44 24.06 2.80
N ARG A 282 9.13 25.31 2.41
CA ARG A 282 10.07 26.43 2.48
C ARG A 282 10.49 26.72 3.91
N ALA A 283 9.54 26.79 4.84
CA ALA A 283 9.83 27.05 6.26
C ALA A 283 10.77 26.00 6.87
N LEU A 284 10.59 24.71 6.53
CA LEU A 284 11.48 23.64 6.97
C LEU A 284 12.89 23.80 6.42
N LEU A 285 13.05 24.09 5.12
CA LEU A 285 14.36 24.28 4.49
C LEU A 285 15.10 25.50 5.03
N GLU A 286 14.41 26.61 5.25
CA GLU A 286 15.01 27.79 5.86
C GLU A 286 15.45 27.52 7.30
N LYS A 287 14.63 26.80 8.09
CA LYS A 287 15.03 26.37 9.43
C LYS A 287 16.22 25.44 9.37
N ALA A 288 16.25 24.52 8.41
CA ALA A 288 17.35 23.59 8.23
C ALA A 288 18.66 24.32 7.90
N GLN A 289 18.59 25.37 7.10
CA GLN A 289 19.72 26.25 6.84
C GLN A 289 20.17 27.01 8.09
N ARG A 290 19.24 27.65 8.82
CA ARG A 290 19.54 28.46 10.00
C ARG A 290 20.20 27.66 11.13
N HIS A 291 19.79 26.41 11.34
CA HIS A 291 20.24 25.56 12.45
C HIS A 291 21.23 24.47 12.03
N ASN A 292 21.73 24.52 10.80
CA ASN A 292 22.62 23.50 10.22
C ASN A 292 22.08 22.06 10.34
N MET A 293 20.80 21.89 10.08
CA MET A 293 20.09 20.61 10.17
C MET A 293 20.07 19.93 8.79
N LEU A 294 20.06 18.61 8.79
CA LEU A 294 19.85 17.76 7.63
C LEU A 294 18.38 17.28 7.57
N VAL A 295 17.89 17.00 6.37
CA VAL A 295 16.52 16.51 6.18
C VAL A 295 16.56 15.19 5.42
N ILE A 296 15.88 14.17 5.95
CA ILE A 296 15.58 12.94 5.22
C ILE A 296 14.16 13.08 4.66
N GLU A 297 14.06 13.13 3.34
CA GLU A 297 12.79 13.12 2.61
C GLU A 297 12.52 11.69 2.14
N ASP A 298 11.52 11.04 2.72
CA ASP A 298 11.04 9.72 2.31
C ASP A 298 9.80 9.87 1.42
N ASP A 299 9.99 9.69 0.11
CA ASP A 299 8.99 9.95 -0.92
C ASP A 299 8.50 8.64 -1.56
N PHE A 300 7.87 7.80 -0.76
CA PHE A 300 7.44 6.45 -1.14
C PHE A 300 6.10 6.39 -1.90
N ASP A 301 5.28 7.45 -1.86
CA ASP A 301 3.92 7.49 -2.45
C ASP A 301 3.73 8.69 -3.40
N SER A 302 4.83 9.21 -3.96
CA SER A 302 4.82 10.43 -4.79
C SER A 302 3.87 10.38 -6.01
N GLU A 303 3.50 9.18 -6.43
CA GLU A 303 2.70 8.90 -7.62
C GLU A 303 1.19 9.01 -7.36
N SER A 304 0.75 9.06 -6.11
CA SER A 304 -0.66 8.97 -5.71
C SER A 304 -1.34 10.34 -5.54
N ASN A 305 -1.01 11.33 -6.37
CA ASN A 305 -1.66 12.65 -6.34
C ASN A 305 -2.90 12.66 -7.26
N TYR A 306 -4.10 12.73 -6.69
CA TYR A 306 -5.35 12.62 -7.47
C TYR A 306 -6.05 13.97 -7.68
N LEU A 307 -5.84 14.91 -6.77
CA LEU A 307 -6.35 16.27 -6.81
C LEU A 307 -5.19 17.25 -7.03
N GLY A 308 -5.35 18.16 -7.99
CA GLY A 308 -4.33 19.17 -8.31
C GLY A 308 -3.04 18.61 -8.91
N ASN A 309 -2.01 19.45 -8.97
CA ASN A 309 -0.67 19.06 -9.42
C ASN A 309 0.20 18.67 -8.23
N PRO A 310 1.03 17.62 -8.35
CA PRO A 310 1.92 17.21 -7.27
C PRO A 310 2.90 18.32 -6.91
N HIS A 311 3.14 18.52 -5.61
CA HIS A 311 4.20 19.42 -5.17
C HIS A 311 5.59 18.85 -5.50
N PRO A 312 6.57 19.72 -5.83
CA PRO A 312 7.95 19.32 -6.02
C PRO A 312 8.57 18.79 -4.72
N ALA A 313 9.49 17.84 -4.83
CA ALA A 313 10.20 17.27 -3.69
C ALA A 313 11.03 18.34 -2.95
N LEU A 314 11.20 18.23 -1.62
CA LEU A 314 12.07 19.11 -0.84
C LEU A 314 13.48 19.17 -1.45
N LYS A 315 14.01 18.02 -1.88
CA LYS A 315 15.32 17.91 -2.54
C LYS A 315 15.45 18.77 -3.79
N SER A 316 14.37 18.99 -4.52
CA SER A 316 14.40 19.77 -5.77
C SER A 316 14.54 21.28 -5.54
N ILE A 317 14.01 21.77 -4.41
CA ILE A 317 14.04 23.20 -4.04
C ILE A 317 15.14 23.51 -3.01
N ASP A 318 15.84 22.49 -2.53
CA ASP A 318 17.02 22.62 -1.68
C ASP A 318 18.25 23.10 -2.48
N THR A 319 18.72 24.30 -2.17
CA THR A 319 19.90 24.91 -2.78
C THR A 319 21.19 24.68 -2.01
N GLN A 320 21.12 24.09 -0.81
CA GLN A 320 22.24 23.96 0.12
C GLN A 320 22.73 22.51 0.27
N GLY A 321 22.08 21.54 -0.40
CA GLY A 321 22.48 20.13 -0.37
C GLY A 321 22.25 19.46 0.98
N ARG A 322 21.21 19.87 1.71
CA ARG A 322 20.84 19.38 3.06
C ARG A 322 19.86 18.23 3.04
N VAL A 323 19.15 18.05 1.93
CA VAL A 323 18.12 17.01 1.81
C VAL A 323 18.72 15.73 1.24
N VAL A 324 18.46 14.62 1.92
CA VAL A 324 18.66 13.26 1.44
C VAL A 324 17.30 12.74 0.97
N TYR A 325 17.15 12.55 -0.33
CA TYR A 325 15.92 12.04 -0.92
C TYR A 325 15.97 10.52 -1.01
N MET A 326 14.88 9.87 -0.64
CA MET A 326 14.72 8.42 -0.76
C MET A 326 13.40 8.10 -1.43
N SER A 327 13.43 7.11 -2.32
CA SER A 327 12.21 6.63 -2.97
C SER A 327 12.41 5.20 -3.45
N CYS A 328 11.37 4.64 -4.05
CA CYS A 328 11.40 3.35 -4.70
C CYS A 328 10.66 3.39 -6.03
N LEU A 329 10.96 2.43 -6.90
CA LEU A 329 10.03 2.15 -8.00
C LEU A 329 8.68 1.75 -7.38
N SER A 330 7.58 2.17 -8.00
CA SER A 330 6.20 2.08 -7.48
C SER A 330 5.97 0.96 -6.46
N LYS A 331 5.37 1.28 -5.29
CA LYS A 331 5.08 0.32 -4.21
C LYS A 331 4.35 -0.93 -4.68
N VAL A 332 3.55 -0.85 -5.74
CA VAL A 332 2.79 -1.99 -6.29
C VAL A 332 3.67 -2.91 -7.14
N LEU A 333 4.67 -2.34 -7.81
CA LEU A 333 5.67 -3.09 -8.58
C LEU A 333 6.75 -3.70 -7.66
N SER A 334 7.11 -2.99 -6.59
CA SER A 334 8.28 -3.27 -5.75
C SER A 334 8.11 -4.18 -4.50
N PRO A 335 6.95 -4.74 -4.09
CA PRO A 335 6.89 -5.52 -2.84
C PRO A 335 7.81 -6.74 -2.86
N GLY A 336 7.85 -7.42 -4.02
CA GLY A 336 8.72 -8.58 -4.28
C GLY A 336 10.05 -8.23 -4.94
N LEU A 337 10.13 -7.13 -5.71
CA LEU A 337 11.36 -6.74 -6.41
C LEU A 337 12.38 -6.05 -5.49
N ARG A 338 11.89 -5.31 -4.48
CA ARG A 338 12.70 -4.58 -3.50
C ARG A 338 13.76 -3.68 -4.16
N LEU A 339 13.34 -2.85 -5.11
CA LEU A 339 14.21 -1.85 -5.75
C LEU A 339 13.87 -0.45 -5.22
N GLY A 340 14.81 0.12 -4.46
CA GLY A 340 14.79 1.49 -3.96
C GLY A 340 15.99 2.26 -4.45
N PHE A 341 16.03 3.57 -4.17
CA PHE A 341 17.21 4.39 -4.39
C PHE A 341 17.25 5.57 -3.43
N MET A 342 18.45 6.07 -3.17
CA MET A 342 18.68 7.34 -2.48
C MET A 342 19.39 8.32 -3.41
N VAL A 343 19.05 9.60 -3.26
CA VAL A 343 19.71 10.72 -3.93
C VAL A 343 20.26 11.66 -2.86
N ALA A 344 21.58 11.80 -2.84
CA ALA A 344 22.29 12.61 -1.85
C ALA A 344 23.59 13.17 -2.44
N SER A 345 24.33 13.93 -1.63
CA SER A 345 25.68 14.35 -2.04
C SER A 345 26.55 13.14 -2.35
N ARG A 346 27.51 13.32 -3.26
CA ARG A 346 28.45 12.27 -3.67
C ARG A 346 29.16 11.65 -2.48
N GLU A 347 29.58 12.45 -1.51
CA GLU A 347 30.30 12.01 -0.32
C GLU A 347 29.45 11.03 0.51
N LEU A 348 28.16 11.35 0.68
CA LEU A 348 27.23 10.47 1.39
C LEU A 348 26.95 9.20 0.59
N VAL A 349 26.77 9.29 -0.73
CA VAL A 349 26.58 8.12 -1.61
C VAL A 349 27.79 7.19 -1.57
N ASP A 350 29.00 7.74 -1.61
CA ASP A 350 30.24 6.95 -1.55
C ASP A 350 30.38 6.26 -0.18
N ALA A 351 30.03 6.94 0.92
CA ALA A 351 30.01 6.35 2.26
C ALA A 351 28.94 5.26 2.39
N ALA A 352 27.72 5.52 1.93
CA ALA A 352 26.60 4.58 1.93
C ALA A 352 26.92 3.35 1.10
N ARG A 353 27.57 3.50 -0.06
CA ARG A 353 28.01 2.38 -0.90
C ARG A 353 29.03 1.50 -0.18
N ARG A 354 30.01 2.08 0.52
CA ARG A 354 30.98 1.32 1.33
C ARG A 354 30.31 0.56 2.47
N LEU A 355 29.36 1.19 3.16
CA LEU A 355 28.62 0.58 4.26
C LEU A 355 27.69 -0.55 3.75
N ARG A 356 26.99 -0.32 2.63
CA ARG A 356 26.10 -1.30 1.99
C ARG A 356 26.79 -2.64 1.82
N ARG A 357 28.05 -2.65 1.34
CA ARG A 357 28.86 -3.86 1.11
C ARG A 357 29.00 -4.78 2.31
N LEU A 358 28.86 -4.26 3.54
CA LEU A 358 28.92 -5.08 4.77
C LEU A 358 27.67 -5.96 4.94
N THR A 359 26.55 -5.57 4.34
CA THR A 359 25.26 -6.28 4.41
C THR A 359 24.91 -6.96 3.08
N VAL A 360 25.06 -6.26 1.97
CA VAL A 360 24.81 -6.70 0.58
C VAL A 360 25.76 -5.92 -0.34
N ARG A 361 26.47 -6.57 -1.28
CA ARG A 361 27.36 -5.83 -2.22
C ARG A 361 26.60 -4.76 -3.00
N HIS A 362 25.59 -5.18 -3.74
CA HIS A 362 24.62 -4.36 -4.46
C HIS A 362 23.32 -5.16 -4.63
N PRO A 363 22.17 -4.50 -4.85
CA PRO A 363 20.95 -5.19 -5.29
C PRO A 363 21.23 -6.04 -6.55
N PRO A 364 20.56 -7.19 -6.77
CA PRO A 364 20.87 -8.08 -7.89
C PRO A 364 20.87 -7.34 -9.24
N LEU A 365 22.00 -7.36 -9.96
CA LEU A 365 22.16 -6.58 -11.19
C LEU A 365 21.24 -7.04 -12.33
N ASN A 366 20.89 -8.32 -12.39
CA ASN A 366 19.90 -8.83 -13.32
C ASN A 366 18.51 -8.20 -13.10
N ASN A 367 18.14 -7.94 -11.83
CA ASN A 367 16.89 -7.24 -11.49
C ASN A 367 17.00 -5.75 -11.81
N GLN A 368 18.16 -5.14 -11.54
CA GLN A 368 18.41 -3.75 -11.91
C GLN A 368 18.32 -3.55 -13.44
N ARG A 369 18.95 -4.43 -14.22
CA ARG A 369 18.91 -4.42 -15.69
C ARG A 369 17.51 -4.67 -16.23
N THR A 370 16.76 -5.60 -15.63
CA THR A 370 15.34 -5.80 -15.97
C THR A 370 14.53 -4.52 -15.74
N ALA A 371 14.70 -3.86 -14.58
CA ALA A 371 14.03 -2.60 -14.29
C ALA A 371 14.47 -1.48 -15.25
N ALA A 372 15.73 -1.45 -15.65
CA ALA A 372 16.24 -0.51 -16.64
C ALA A 372 15.52 -0.70 -17.99
N TYR A 373 15.36 -1.94 -18.47
CA TYR A 373 14.57 -2.21 -19.69
C TYR A 373 13.10 -1.85 -19.54
N PHE A 374 12.51 -2.12 -18.37
CA PHE A 374 11.12 -1.78 -18.08
C PHE A 374 10.88 -0.25 -18.16
N LEU A 375 11.84 0.55 -17.71
CA LEU A 375 11.83 2.00 -17.85
C LEU A 375 12.16 2.45 -19.29
N SER A 376 13.18 1.85 -19.91
CA SER A 376 13.65 2.24 -21.24
C SER A 376 12.59 2.05 -22.32
N LEU A 377 11.83 0.96 -22.22
CA LEU A 377 10.77 0.59 -23.16
C LEU A 377 9.44 1.35 -22.91
N GLY A 378 9.35 2.20 -21.89
CA GLY A 378 8.15 2.97 -21.56
C GLY A 378 7.05 2.15 -20.88
N HIS A 379 7.33 0.92 -20.47
CA HIS A 379 6.37 0.08 -19.74
C HIS A 379 6.01 0.68 -18.39
N TYR A 380 6.99 1.28 -17.69
CA TYR A 380 6.76 1.97 -16.42
C TYR A 380 5.76 3.12 -16.54
N ASP A 381 5.86 3.91 -17.61
CA ASP A 381 4.98 5.07 -17.81
C ASP A 381 3.54 4.63 -18.05
N THR A 382 3.36 3.63 -18.91
CA THR A 382 2.04 3.05 -19.19
C THR A 382 1.45 2.41 -17.93
N PHE A 383 2.27 1.66 -17.18
CA PHE A 383 1.87 1.03 -15.93
C PHE A 383 1.44 2.08 -14.89
N LEU A 384 2.21 3.15 -14.70
CA LEU A 384 1.87 4.22 -13.76
C LEU A 384 0.60 4.96 -14.15
N MET A 385 0.37 5.23 -15.43
CA MET A 385 -0.87 5.86 -15.88
C MET A 385 -2.09 4.99 -15.52
N HIS A 386 -2.00 3.68 -15.77
CA HIS A 386 -3.07 2.75 -15.43
C HIS A 386 -3.28 2.62 -13.91
N LEU A 387 -2.20 2.54 -13.14
CA LEU A 387 -2.23 2.47 -11.69
C LEU A 387 -2.83 3.74 -11.09
N HIS A 388 -2.43 4.91 -11.60
CA HIS A 388 -2.96 6.21 -11.18
C HIS A 388 -4.48 6.30 -11.41
N ASP A 389 -4.96 5.94 -12.60
CA ASP A 389 -6.39 5.96 -12.93
C ASP A 389 -7.20 4.98 -12.06
N THR A 390 -6.66 3.78 -11.87
CA THR A 390 -7.28 2.74 -11.02
C THR A 390 -7.38 3.22 -9.57
N PHE A 391 -6.29 3.72 -9.01
CA PHE A 391 -6.28 4.17 -7.62
C PHE A 391 -7.08 5.44 -7.44
N ARG A 392 -7.06 6.38 -8.39
CA ARG A 392 -7.95 7.54 -8.39
C ARG A 392 -9.42 7.11 -8.33
N THR A 393 -9.80 6.13 -9.14
CA THR A 393 -11.18 5.62 -9.18
C THR A 393 -11.56 4.97 -7.84
N ARG A 394 -10.69 4.12 -7.28
CA ARG A 394 -10.89 3.51 -5.95
C ARG A 394 -10.93 4.58 -4.83
N TRP A 395 -10.07 5.58 -4.90
CA TRP A 395 -9.99 6.69 -3.95
C TRP A 395 -11.28 7.51 -3.94
N ILE A 396 -11.77 7.90 -5.11
CA ILE A 396 -13.04 8.64 -5.27
C ILE A 396 -14.22 7.80 -4.76
N GLU A 397 -14.26 6.52 -5.09
CA GLU A 397 -15.34 5.63 -4.66
C GLU A 397 -15.37 5.45 -3.14
N LEU A 398 -14.21 5.23 -2.51
CA LEU A 398 -14.12 5.12 -1.04
C LEU A 398 -14.49 6.45 -0.38
N ARG A 399 -14.01 7.57 -0.91
CA ARG A 399 -14.40 8.93 -0.50
C ARG A 399 -15.91 9.11 -0.52
N ARG A 400 -16.56 8.79 -1.65
CA ARG A 400 -18.02 8.91 -1.81
C ARG A 400 -18.77 7.99 -0.86
N ALA A 401 -18.34 6.74 -0.74
CA ALA A 401 -18.97 5.76 0.14
C ALA A 401 -18.90 6.18 1.61
N LEU A 402 -17.73 6.62 2.10
CA LEU A 402 -17.58 7.12 3.47
C LEU A 402 -18.44 8.37 3.71
N ASN A 403 -18.42 9.31 2.76
CA ASN A 403 -19.21 10.53 2.85
C ASN A 403 -20.72 10.29 2.86
N TYR A 404 -21.20 9.25 2.18
CA TYR A 404 -22.62 8.97 2.08
C TYR A 404 -23.11 8.08 3.24
N TYR A 405 -22.41 6.98 3.53
CA TYR A 405 -22.88 5.98 4.50
C TYR A 405 -22.46 6.26 5.94
N LEU A 406 -21.40 7.02 6.16
CA LEU A 406 -20.79 7.21 7.48
C LEU A 406 -20.62 8.69 7.85
N LEU A 407 -21.33 9.60 7.18
CA LEU A 407 -21.20 11.06 7.33
C LEU A 407 -21.16 11.54 8.79
N HIS A 408 -22.10 11.05 9.61
CA HIS A 408 -22.24 11.47 11.02
C HIS A 408 -21.46 10.57 11.99
N HIS A 409 -20.70 9.63 11.48
CA HIS A 409 -19.95 8.67 12.27
C HIS A 409 -18.46 8.85 12.13
N VAL A 410 -17.99 9.36 10.99
CA VAL A 410 -16.56 9.50 10.73
C VAL A 410 -16.18 10.86 10.16
N VAL A 411 -15.00 11.31 10.53
CA VAL A 411 -14.31 12.45 9.94
C VAL A 411 -13.03 11.97 9.28
N MET A 412 -12.82 12.33 8.02
CA MET A 412 -11.61 12.04 7.26
C MET A 412 -10.66 13.23 7.28
N SER A 413 -9.35 12.97 7.30
CA SER A 413 -8.37 14.05 7.11
C SER A 413 -8.43 14.59 5.67
N PRO A 414 -8.27 15.92 5.44
CA PRO A 414 -8.16 16.47 4.10
C PRO A 414 -6.97 15.84 3.38
N ALA A 415 -7.23 15.17 2.26
CA ALA A 415 -6.21 14.50 1.47
C ALA A 415 -6.36 14.87 0.00
N GLN A 416 -5.26 15.30 -0.63
CA GLN A 416 -5.19 15.54 -2.08
C GLN A 416 -4.84 14.25 -2.86
N GLY A 417 -4.50 13.19 -2.14
CA GLY A 417 -4.02 11.95 -2.69
C GLY A 417 -3.63 10.96 -1.60
N GLY A 418 -2.72 10.06 -1.96
CA GLY A 418 -2.21 9.01 -1.10
C GLY A 418 -2.99 7.71 -1.23
N SER A 419 -2.38 6.63 -0.74
CA SER A 419 -2.90 5.27 -0.87
C SER A 419 -3.91 4.84 0.20
N SER A 420 -4.33 5.74 1.08
CA SER A 420 -5.29 5.47 2.17
C SER A 420 -6.01 6.72 2.69
N PHE A 421 -7.12 6.53 3.39
CA PHE A 421 -7.72 7.57 4.22
C PHE A 421 -7.41 7.36 5.71
N TRP A 422 -7.11 8.45 6.40
CA TRP A 422 -7.13 8.53 7.86
C TRP A 422 -8.53 8.87 8.33
N VAL A 423 -9.14 7.96 9.08
CA VAL A 423 -10.55 8.04 9.48
C VAL A 423 -10.63 8.13 11.00
N ARG A 424 -11.33 9.15 11.50
CA ARG A 424 -11.64 9.35 12.92
C ARG A 424 -13.12 9.06 13.16
N GLY A 425 -13.43 8.10 14.02
CA GLY A 425 -14.79 7.82 14.48
C GLY A 425 -15.18 8.65 15.72
N PRO A 426 -16.31 8.31 16.38
CA PRO A 426 -16.78 8.97 17.59
C PRO A 426 -15.77 8.84 18.74
N ASP A 427 -15.76 9.78 19.69
CA ASP A 427 -14.75 9.83 20.77
C ASP A 427 -14.77 8.61 21.71
N ASP A 428 -15.88 7.88 21.77
CA ASP A 428 -16.05 6.67 22.59
C ASP A 428 -15.88 5.35 21.80
N LEU A 429 -15.45 5.43 20.53
CA LEU A 429 -15.19 4.27 19.70
C LEU A 429 -13.88 3.58 20.12
N ASP A 430 -13.96 2.29 20.44
CA ASP A 430 -12.79 1.41 20.59
C ASP A 430 -12.42 0.83 19.22
N VAL A 431 -11.39 1.40 18.57
CA VAL A 431 -10.92 0.92 17.26
C VAL A 431 -10.35 -0.49 17.32
N LYS A 432 -9.75 -0.92 18.44
CA LYS A 432 -9.20 -2.29 18.55
C LYS A 432 -10.32 -3.31 18.51
N PHE A 433 -11.42 -3.00 19.18
CA PHE A 433 -12.64 -3.79 19.09
C PHE A 433 -13.25 -3.72 17.68
N LEU A 434 -13.36 -2.52 17.10
CA LEU A 434 -13.89 -2.33 15.74
C LEU A 434 -13.13 -3.15 14.70
N VAL A 435 -11.79 -3.09 14.69
CA VAL A 435 -10.94 -3.83 13.74
C VAL A 435 -11.20 -5.33 13.80
N LYS A 436 -11.37 -5.87 15.02
CA LYS A 436 -11.64 -7.29 15.23
C LYS A 436 -13.02 -7.69 14.73
N GLU A 437 -14.06 -6.92 15.07
CA GLU A 437 -15.44 -7.21 14.67
C GLU A 437 -15.65 -6.98 13.16
N ALA A 438 -15.02 -5.96 12.58
CA ALA A 438 -15.00 -5.72 11.14
C ALA A 438 -14.41 -6.91 10.39
N ALA A 439 -13.29 -7.45 10.87
CA ALA A 439 -12.66 -8.63 10.27
C ALA A 439 -13.61 -9.86 10.31
N SER A 440 -14.42 -10.01 11.36
CA SER A 440 -15.43 -11.09 11.43
C SER A 440 -16.54 -10.97 10.37
N ARG A 441 -16.80 -9.75 9.88
CA ARG A 441 -17.71 -9.45 8.76
C ARG A 441 -17.01 -9.40 7.39
N GLY A 442 -15.72 -9.77 7.34
CA GLY A 442 -14.95 -9.78 6.10
C GLY A 442 -14.35 -8.42 5.71
N VAL A 443 -14.42 -7.41 6.57
CA VAL A 443 -13.87 -6.06 6.36
C VAL A 443 -12.53 -5.94 7.10
N LEU A 444 -11.43 -5.70 6.38
CA LEU A 444 -10.14 -5.40 7.01
C LEU A 444 -9.89 -3.90 6.99
N ILE A 445 -9.58 -3.33 8.15
CA ILE A 445 -9.16 -1.94 8.35
C ILE A 445 -7.90 -1.92 9.24
N GLU A 446 -7.10 -0.86 9.16
CA GLU A 446 -5.80 -0.84 9.85
C GLU A 446 -5.85 0.00 11.13
N PRO A 447 -5.44 -0.55 12.30
CA PRO A 447 -5.28 0.21 13.53
C PRO A 447 -4.06 1.13 13.45
N ILE A 448 -4.08 2.22 14.22
CA ILE A 448 -3.07 3.29 14.10
C ILE A 448 -2.01 3.28 15.19
N ASP A 449 -2.17 2.49 16.26
CA ASP A 449 -1.37 2.59 17.48
C ASP A 449 0.14 2.56 17.21
N HIS A 450 0.54 1.72 16.27
CA HIS A 450 1.94 1.49 15.92
C HIS A 450 2.63 2.73 15.31
N TYR A 451 1.88 3.67 14.74
CA TYR A 451 2.39 4.94 14.20
C TYR A 451 2.71 5.99 15.28
N TYR A 452 2.17 5.85 16.49
CA TYR A 452 2.47 6.75 17.60
C TYR A 452 3.67 6.25 18.39
N ALA A 453 4.56 7.18 18.74
CA ALA A 453 5.64 6.90 19.66
C ALA A 453 5.24 7.17 21.11
N THR A 454 4.35 8.14 21.32
CA THR A 454 3.88 8.53 22.64
C THR A 454 2.69 7.67 23.08
N SER A 455 2.43 7.61 24.39
CA SER A 455 1.27 6.88 24.94
C SER A 455 -0.07 7.59 24.68
N LYS A 456 -0.07 8.75 24.02
CA LYS A 456 -1.27 9.53 23.69
C LYS A 456 -1.76 9.14 22.30
N VAL A 457 -2.27 7.92 22.18
CA VAL A 457 -2.86 7.41 20.95
C VAL A 457 -4.37 7.73 20.94
N PRO A 458 -4.93 8.28 19.86
CA PRO A 458 -6.37 8.34 19.69
C PRO A 458 -6.97 6.94 19.60
N ASP A 459 -7.89 6.59 20.50
CA ASP A 459 -8.54 5.26 20.50
C ASP A 459 -9.60 5.11 19.38
N ASN A 460 -9.97 6.22 18.74
CA ASN A 460 -11.07 6.31 17.78
C ASN A 460 -10.63 6.51 16.32
N CYS A 461 -9.34 6.37 15.98
CA CYS A 461 -8.87 6.55 14.61
C CYS A 461 -8.36 5.24 13.98
N PHE A 462 -8.60 5.05 12.68
CA PHE A 462 -8.16 3.90 11.88
C PHE A 462 -7.81 4.33 10.45
N ARG A 463 -7.18 3.46 9.67
CA ARG A 463 -6.93 3.71 8.24
C ARG A 463 -7.72 2.76 7.35
N MET A 464 -8.06 3.25 6.17
CA MET A 464 -8.66 2.47 5.09
C MET A 464 -7.84 2.64 3.81
N GLY A 465 -7.08 1.61 3.43
CA GLY A 465 -6.27 1.58 2.22
C GLY A 465 -7.09 1.25 0.96
N ILE A 466 -6.65 1.79 -0.18
CA ILE A 466 -7.30 1.57 -1.50
C ILE A 466 -6.50 0.65 -2.43
N THR A 467 -5.26 0.33 -2.06
CA THR A 467 -4.34 -0.40 -2.95
C THR A 467 -4.76 -1.85 -3.18
N SER A 468 -5.50 -2.42 -2.22
CA SER A 468 -5.72 -3.87 -2.14
C SER A 468 -7.17 -4.28 -2.33
N ILE A 469 -8.10 -3.32 -2.36
CA ILE A 469 -9.53 -3.57 -2.58
C ILE A 469 -9.94 -3.28 -4.03
N PRO A 470 -10.65 -4.20 -4.72
CA PRO A 470 -11.26 -3.93 -6.02
C PRO A 470 -12.34 -2.84 -5.95
N HIS A 471 -12.44 -2.01 -6.98
CA HIS A 471 -13.38 -0.87 -7.04
C HIS A 471 -14.84 -1.28 -6.78
N ASP A 472 -15.30 -2.36 -7.41
CA ASP A 472 -16.67 -2.88 -7.30
C ASP A 472 -17.04 -3.38 -5.90
N ARG A 473 -16.05 -3.60 -5.03
CA ARG A 473 -16.26 -4.08 -3.65
C ARG A 473 -16.23 -2.97 -2.61
N ILE A 474 -15.80 -1.75 -2.97
CA ILE A 474 -15.63 -0.65 -2.02
C ILE A 474 -16.97 -0.28 -1.37
N ARG A 475 -18.01 -0.04 -2.19
CA ARG A 475 -19.33 0.33 -1.68
C ARG A 475 -19.89 -0.70 -0.71
N ALA A 476 -19.84 -1.98 -1.07
CA ALA A 476 -20.34 -3.06 -0.22
C ALA A 476 -19.53 -3.20 1.09
N GLY A 477 -18.21 -3.05 1.03
CA GLY A 477 -17.38 -3.07 2.23
C GLY A 477 -17.65 -1.91 3.19
N VAL A 478 -17.97 -0.71 2.66
CA VAL A 478 -18.36 0.43 3.49
C VAL A 478 -19.75 0.24 4.09
N LEU A 479 -20.69 -0.40 3.36
CA LEU A 479 -22.01 -0.77 3.90
C LEU A 479 -21.90 -1.74 5.09
N GLU A 480 -21.05 -2.77 4.99
CA GLU A 480 -20.78 -3.69 6.10
C GLU A 480 -20.19 -2.97 7.32
N LEU A 481 -19.28 -2.02 7.08
CA LEU A 481 -18.70 -1.20 8.13
C LEU A 481 -19.77 -0.30 8.78
N ARG A 482 -20.62 0.34 7.97
CA ARG A 482 -21.78 1.12 8.44
C ARG A 482 -22.68 0.28 9.35
N ASP A 483 -23.07 -0.90 8.91
CA ASP A 483 -23.95 -1.77 9.68
C ASP A 483 -23.31 -2.21 11.00
N LEU A 484 -21.99 -2.43 11.00
CA LEU A 484 -21.24 -2.64 12.24
C LEU A 484 -21.28 -1.41 13.15
N PHE A 485 -21.04 -0.20 12.63
CA PHE A 485 -21.16 1.03 13.42
C PHE A 485 -22.53 1.13 14.09
N TYR A 486 -23.63 0.89 13.37
CA TYR A 486 -24.97 0.88 13.94
C TYR A 486 -25.19 -0.22 14.99
N ASP A 487 -24.66 -1.42 14.76
CA ASP A 487 -24.79 -2.53 15.70
C ASP A 487 -24.06 -2.25 17.02
N LEU A 488 -22.88 -1.63 16.94
CA LEU A 488 -22.08 -1.25 18.11
C LEU A 488 -22.68 -0.09 18.91
N THR A 489 -23.52 0.71 18.26
CA THR A 489 -24.06 1.95 18.81
C THR A 489 -25.59 1.94 18.91
N ARG A 490 -26.22 0.76 18.82
CA ARG A 490 -27.67 0.51 18.72
C ARG A 490 -28.53 1.16 19.83
N ASN A 491 -27.91 1.65 20.92
CA ASN A 491 -28.55 2.38 22.02
C ASN A 491 -28.09 3.86 22.18
N LYS A 492 -27.26 4.36 21.25
CA LYS A 492 -26.64 5.70 21.28
C LYS A 492 -26.92 6.53 20.02
N ILE A 493 -27.18 5.89 18.88
CA ILE A 493 -27.56 6.60 17.65
C ILE A 493 -29.08 6.78 17.59
N GLU A 494 -29.48 8.01 17.26
CA GLU A 494 -30.86 8.39 17.00
C GLU A 494 -31.44 7.57 15.82
N ASN A 495 -32.51 6.82 16.07
CA ASN A 495 -33.29 6.14 15.03
C ASN A 495 -34.57 6.95 14.75
N PHE A 496 -35.10 6.88 13.53
CA PHE A 496 -36.34 7.56 13.12
C PHE A 496 -37.47 7.41 14.15
N SER A 497 -37.71 6.20 14.64
CA SER A 497 -38.77 5.91 15.64
C SER A 497 -38.57 6.57 17.01
N SER A 498 -37.33 6.96 17.33
CA SER A 498 -36.90 7.54 18.59
C SER A 498 -36.43 8.99 18.45
N ALA A 499 -36.51 9.56 17.24
CA ALA A 499 -35.90 10.83 16.92
C ALA A 499 -36.60 11.98 17.64
N CYS A 500 -35.81 12.89 18.20
CA CYS A 500 -36.32 14.11 18.78
C CYS A 500 -36.65 15.10 17.64
N GLY A 501 -37.91 15.52 17.60
CA GLY A 501 -38.42 16.48 16.61
C GLY A 501 -39.82 16.13 16.12
N ARG A 502 -40.33 16.94 15.19
CA ARG A 502 -41.58 16.70 14.48
C ARG A 502 -41.30 15.85 13.25
N HIS A 503 -41.95 14.70 13.15
CA HIS A 503 -42.01 13.93 11.90
C HIS A 503 -42.83 14.73 10.87
N VAL A 504 -42.26 14.94 9.69
CA VAL A 504 -42.88 15.75 8.63
C VAL A 504 -43.39 14.81 7.54
N VAL A 505 -44.63 15.01 7.11
CA VAL A 505 -45.32 14.25 6.06
C VAL A 505 -46.01 15.22 5.10
N GLU A 506 -46.65 14.73 4.02
CA GLU A 506 -47.40 15.62 3.13
C GLU A 506 -48.60 16.28 3.85
N PRO A 507 -48.95 17.54 3.53
CA PRO A 507 -48.34 18.45 2.53
C PRO A 507 -47.18 19.31 3.06
N ASP A 508 -46.94 19.32 4.37
CA ASP A 508 -45.95 20.20 5.04
C ASP A 508 -44.54 20.04 4.48
N LEU A 509 -44.21 18.85 3.97
CA LEU A 509 -42.90 18.51 3.41
C LEU A 509 -42.56 19.34 2.15
N GLN A 510 -43.54 19.62 1.27
CA GLN A 510 -43.31 20.40 0.05
C GLN A 510 -43.02 21.86 0.38
N ASP A 511 -43.87 22.45 1.22
CA ASP A 511 -43.78 23.86 1.60
C ASP A 511 -42.53 24.13 2.44
N MET A 512 -42.06 23.13 3.20
CA MET A 512 -40.85 23.21 4.01
C MET A 512 -39.56 23.17 3.18
N ILE A 513 -39.51 22.35 2.13
CA ILE A 513 -38.28 22.09 1.36
C ILE A 513 -38.11 23.09 0.20
N ALA A 514 -39.21 23.52 -0.42
CA ALA A 514 -39.17 24.45 -1.55
C ALA A 514 -38.52 25.81 -1.20
N ASP A 515 -37.65 26.30 -2.08
CA ASP A 515 -36.94 27.59 -1.98
C ASP A 515 -36.12 27.77 -0.68
N THR A 516 -35.51 26.67 -0.23
CA THR A 516 -34.63 26.64 0.94
C THR A 516 -33.19 26.31 0.58
N THR A 517 -32.28 26.50 1.53
CA THR A 517 -30.89 26.06 1.45
C THR A 517 -30.60 25.17 2.65
N MET A 518 -30.18 23.94 2.39
CA MET A 518 -29.62 23.05 3.41
C MET A 518 -28.12 23.32 3.54
N ILE A 519 -27.67 23.46 4.78
CA ILE A 519 -26.27 23.64 5.14
C ILE A 519 -25.87 22.44 6.01
N SER A 520 -24.97 21.60 5.49
CA SER A 520 -24.40 20.46 6.20
C SER A 520 -22.89 20.50 6.15
N GLU A 521 -22.22 19.59 6.85
CA GLU A 521 -20.81 19.31 6.66
C GLU A 521 -20.69 18.02 5.85
N ILE A 522 -19.69 17.92 4.98
CA ILE A 522 -19.26 16.65 4.42
C ILE A 522 -18.34 15.93 5.42
N ALA A 523 -18.07 14.64 5.22
CA ALA A 523 -17.23 13.82 6.11
C ALA A 523 -15.77 14.29 6.22
N TYR A 524 -15.39 15.37 5.52
CA TYR A 524 -14.09 16.05 5.59
C TYR A 524 -14.09 17.23 6.60
N GLY A 525 -15.25 17.55 7.18
CA GLY A 525 -15.46 18.74 8.02
C GLY A 525 -15.58 20.04 7.22
N ASP A 526 -15.72 19.96 5.90
CA ASP A 526 -15.95 21.12 5.03
C ASP A 526 -17.46 21.40 4.89
N PRO A 527 -17.87 22.66 4.66
CA PRO A 527 -19.26 23.00 4.47
C PRO A 527 -19.80 22.45 3.13
N CYS A 528 -21.06 22.05 3.16
CA CYS A 528 -21.86 21.65 2.02
C CYS A 528 -23.15 22.48 1.99
N THR A 529 -23.43 23.11 0.87
CA THR A 529 -24.68 23.86 0.66
C THR A 529 -25.48 23.22 -0.45
N ILE A 530 -26.75 22.90 -0.19
CA ILE A 530 -27.70 22.39 -1.18
C ILE A 530 -28.84 23.39 -1.31
N GLN A 531 -28.93 24.04 -2.46
CA GLN A 531 -30.03 24.93 -2.82
C GLN A 531 -31.16 24.10 -3.42
N LEU A 532 -32.36 24.25 -2.86
CA LEU A 532 -33.55 23.49 -3.21
C LEU A 532 -34.58 24.44 -3.82
N PHE A 533 -34.92 24.26 -5.09
CA PHE A 533 -35.84 25.14 -5.81
C PHE A 533 -37.26 24.56 -5.83
N ALA A 534 -38.27 25.43 -5.80
CA ALA A 534 -39.68 25.02 -5.84
C ALA A 534 -40.09 24.23 -7.09
N ASP A 535 -39.33 24.34 -8.18
CA ASP A 535 -39.56 23.58 -9.42
C ASP A 535 -39.06 22.12 -9.35
N GLY A 536 -38.53 21.70 -8.20
CA GLY A 536 -37.98 20.37 -7.98
C GLY A 536 -36.52 20.22 -8.41
N SER A 537 -35.85 21.28 -8.87
CA SER A 537 -34.41 21.25 -9.12
C SER A 537 -33.60 21.49 -7.84
N MET A 538 -32.35 21.02 -7.81
CA MET A 538 -31.42 21.29 -6.72
C MET A 538 -29.98 21.48 -7.21
N ILE A 539 -29.20 22.30 -6.49
CA ILE A 539 -27.78 22.55 -6.77
C ILE A 539 -26.98 22.38 -5.47
N GLY A 540 -26.02 21.48 -5.48
CA GLY A 540 -25.09 21.21 -4.38
C GLY A 540 -23.72 21.84 -4.62
N ARG A 541 -23.09 22.35 -3.57
CA ARG A 541 -21.70 22.82 -3.55
C ARG A 541 -21.03 22.34 -2.28
N ALA A 542 -19.87 21.70 -2.38
CA ALA A 542 -19.10 21.21 -1.25
C ALA A 542 -17.67 21.78 -1.28
N GLY A 543 -17.15 22.16 -0.10
CA GLY A 543 -15.81 22.74 0.05
C GLY A 543 -15.76 24.28 -0.03
N TYR A 544 -14.54 24.83 0.04
CA TYR A 544 -14.26 26.26 -0.09
C TYR A 544 -13.81 26.56 -1.54
N GLU A 545 -14.36 27.60 -2.17
CA GLU A 545 -14.08 28.00 -3.58
C GLU A 545 -14.51 27.00 -4.70
N ASN A 546 -15.78 26.54 -4.71
CA ASN A 546 -16.39 25.82 -5.85
C ASN A 546 -15.67 24.51 -6.31
N GLU A 547 -14.96 23.82 -5.42
CA GLU A 547 -14.17 22.64 -5.80
C GLU A 547 -15.00 21.41 -6.22
N ASP A 548 -16.22 21.26 -5.70
CA ASP A 548 -17.16 20.20 -6.12
C ASP A 548 -18.60 20.74 -6.18
N CYS A 549 -19.22 20.66 -7.35
CA CYS A 549 -20.60 21.10 -7.60
C CYS A 549 -21.35 20.02 -8.36
N ASP A 550 -22.60 19.80 -7.99
CA ASP A 550 -23.50 18.91 -8.72
C ASP A 550 -24.92 19.48 -8.79
N ALA A 551 -25.68 19.03 -9.78
CA ALA A 551 -27.07 19.38 -9.95
C ALA A 551 -27.93 18.11 -9.86
N GLY A 552 -29.18 18.26 -9.44
CA GLY A 552 -30.10 17.14 -9.33
C GLY A 552 -31.55 17.58 -9.28
N THR A 553 -32.41 16.62 -8.98
CA THR A 553 -33.84 16.82 -8.79
C THR A 553 -34.29 16.24 -7.45
N TRP A 554 -35.32 16.85 -6.89
CA TRP A 554 -36.00 16.36 -5.69
C TRP A 554 -37.51 16.36 -5.92
N TRP A 555 -38.20 15.45 -5.25
CA TRP A 555 -39.65 15.31 -5.30
C TRP A 555 -40.15 14.69 -3.99
N ILE A 556 -41.45 14.49 -3.89
CA ILE A 556 -42.08 13.82 -2.75
C ILE A 556 -42.85 12.62 -3.28
N GLU A 557 -42.65 11.47 -2.64
CA GLU A 557 -43.38 10.26 -2.95
C GLU A 557 -43.76 9.55 -1.65
N ARG A 558 -45.05 9.28 -1.45
CA ARG A 558 -45.57 8.51 -0.30
C ARG A 558 -45.14 9.08 1.06
N ASN A 559 -45.20 10.39 1.24
CA ASN A 559 -44.72 11.13 2.43
C ASN A 559 -43.21 11.13 2.67
N LYS A 560 -42.41 10.62 1.73
CA LYS A 560 -40.96 10.66 1.80
C LYS A 560 -40.40 11.74 0.91
N TRP A 561 -39.31 12.36 1.36
CA TRP A 561 -38.54 13.25 0.51
C TRP A 561 -37.62 12.42 -0.36
N CYS A 562 -37.71 12.61 -1.67
CA CYS A 562 -36.89 11.89 -2.64
C CYS A 562 -35.92 12.85 -3.31
N ARG A 563 -34.67 12.43 -3.51
CA ARG A 563 -33.71 13.22 -4.29
C ARG A 563 -32.82 12.33 -5.15
N GLN A 564 -32.42 12.86 -6.29
CA GLN A 564 -31.49 12.25 -7.22
C GLN A 564 -30.51 13.29 -7.75
N TRP A 565 -29.24 13.05 -7.53
CA TRP A 565 -28.15 13.86 -8.08
C TRP A 565 -27.79 13.43 -9.50
N SER A 566 -27.06 14.25 -10.25
CA SER A 566 -26.54 13.85 -11.56
C SER A 566 -25.28 12.98 -11.43
N ARG A 567 -24.47 13.20 -10.39
CA ARG A 567 -23.18 12.53 -10.16
C ARG A 567 -22.95 12.12 -8.71
N TRP A 568 -23.32 12.96 -7.75
CA TRP A 568 -23.24 12.65 -6.34
C TRP A 568 -24.14 11.45 -6.04
N THR A 569 -23.77 10.67 -5.00
CA THR A 569 -24.49 9.46 -4.59
C THR A 569 -24.82 8.53 -5.78
N TRP A 570 -23.87 8.36 -6.70
CA TRP A 570 -23.95 7.53 -7.91
C TRP A 570 -25.08 7.88 -8.90
N GLY A 571 -25.69 9.05 -8.74
CA GLY A 571 -26.88 9.44 -9.50
C GLY A 571 -28.09 8.55 -9.23
N GLU A 572 -28.10 7.83 -8.11
CA GLU A 572 -29.23 7.02 -7.66
C GLU A 572 -30.27 7.91 -6.97
N ALA A 573 -31.53 7.50 -7.08
CA ALA A 573 -32.62 8.09 -6.35
C ALA A 573 -32.67 7.51 -4.94
N PHE A 574 -32.78 8.38 -3.94
CA PHE A 574 -32.93 7.98 -2.54
C PHE A 574 -34.18 8.59 -1.95
N GLU A 575 -34.86 7.81 -1.12
CA GLU A 575 -36.04 8.21 -0.37
C GLU A 575 -35.66 8.39 1.11
N PHE A 576 -36.17 9.46 1.73
CA PHE A 576 -35.88 9.80 3.11
C PHE A 576 -37.14 10.05 3.91
N ASP A 577 -37.18 9.46 5.09
CA ASP A 577 -38.07 9.90 6.16
C ASP A 577 -37.48 11.15 6.84
N VAL A 578 -38.30 12.16 7.11
CA VAL A 578 -37.83 13.49 7.54
C VAL A 578 -38.33 13.85 8.94
N VAL A 579 -37.40 14.27 9.79
CA VAL A 579 -37.69 14.83 11.12
C VAL A 579 -37.10 16.24 11.24
N MET A 580 -37.90 17.17 11.74
CA MET A 580 -37.49 18.54 12.01
C MET A 580 -37.34 18.81 13.50
N ASP A 581 -36.19 19.35 13.89
CA ASP A 581 -35.87 19.77 15.26
C ASP A 581 -35.41 21.23 15.25
N GLY A 582 -36.37 22.15 15.33
CA GLY A 582 -36.12 23.58 15.10
C GLY A 582 -35.74 23.88 13.65
N GLU A 583 -34.55 24.44 13.43
CA GLU A 583 -33.98 24.68 12.09
C GLU A 583 -33.22 23.45 11.54
N VAL A 584 -33.09 22.38 12.33
CA VAL A 584 -32.33 21.18 11.95
C VAL A 584 -33.25 20.20 11.23
N ILE A 585 -32.90 19.88 9.98
CA ILE A 585 -33.50 18.78 9.22
C ILE A 585 -32.66 17.51 9.42
N LYS A 586 -33.33 16.40 9.73
CA LYS A 586 -32.76 15.06 9.88
C LYS A 586 -33.38 14.12 8.85
N LEU A 587 -32.55 13.40 8.11
CA LEU A 587 -32.97 12.47 7.07
C LEU A 587 -32.65 11.04 7.48
N PHE A 588 -33.63 10.15 7.35
CA PHE A 588 -33.51 8.74 7.71
C PHE A 588 -33.76 7.85 6.48
N ASP A 589 -33.03 6.74 6.37
CA ASP A 589 -33.27 5.73 5.34
C ASP A 589 -34.47 4.80 5.69
N GLU A 590 -34.75 3.83 4.82
CA GLU A 590 -35.88 2.90 4.98
C GLU A 590 -35.83 2.06 6.26
N GLU A 591 -34.65 1.81 6.79
CA GLU A 591 -34.43 1.11 8.06
C GLU A 591 -34.45 2.05 9.28
N GLY A 592 -34.74 3.34 9.06
CA GLY A 592 -34.84 4.37 10.09
C GLY A 592 -33.49 4.85 10.61
N ARG A 593 -32.41 4.68 9.85
CA ARG A 593 -31.04 5.08 10.22
C ARG A 593 -30.75 6.51 9.77
N LEU A 594 -30.11 7.32 10.61
CA LEU A 594 -29.79 8.72 10.30
C LEU A 594 -28.71 8.82 9.22
N ILE A 595 -29.07 9.36 8.05
CA ILE A 595 -28.16 9.55 6.90
C ILE A 595 -27.61 10.97 6.85
N GLU A 596 -28.46 11.98 7.06
CA GLU A 596 -28.07 13.37 6.98
C GLU A 596 -28.65 14.22 8.11
N ARG A 597 -27.85 15.14 8.63
CA ARG A 597 -28.29 16.22 9.50
C ARG A 597 -27.79 17.52 8.88
N ALA A 598 -28.71 18.46 8.65
CA ALA A 598 -28.39 19.76 8.07
C ALA A 598 -29.20 20.86 8.75
N ILE A 599 -28.77 22.11 8.59
CA ILE A 599 -29.53 23.30 8.96
C ILE A 599 -30.30 23.76 7.73
N LEU A 600 -31.62 23.91 7.85
CA LEU A 600 -32.50 24.37 6.79
C LEU A 600 -32.75 25.89 6.95
N ARG A 601 -32.32 26.68 5.96
CA ARG A 601 -32.49 28.14 5.91
C ARG A 601 -33.44 28.52 4.77
N SER A 602 -34.35 29.47 5.01
CA SER A 602 -35.17 30.04 3.94
C SER A 602 -34.35 30.94 3.01
N GLY A 603 -34.68 30.97 1.72
CA GLY A 603 -33.89 31.64 0.67
C GLY A 603 -33.60 33.14 0.87
N THR A 604 -34.28 33.83 1.79
CA THR A 604 -34.02 35.24 2.16
C THR A 604 -32.96 35.43 3.24
N GLN A 605 -32.58 34.39 4.00
CA GLN A 605 -31.61 34.47 5.10
C GLN A 605 -30.21 33.95 4.73
N ALA A 606 -30.04 33.33 3.56
CA ALA A 606 -28.79 32.65 3.17
C ALA A 606 -27.71 33.57 2.56
N GLN A 607 -28.02 34.84 2.26
CA GLN A 607 -27.07 35.79 1.65
C GLN A 607 -26.09 36.45 2.65
N ASP A 608 -26.32 36.33 3.96
CA ASP A 608 -25.57 37.06 5.01
C ASP A 608 -24.74 36.17 5.96
N ALA A 609 -24.53 34.88 5.64
CA ALA A 609 -23.63 34.04 6.44
C ALA A 609 -22.15 34.32 6.08
N PRO A 610 -21.26 34.60 7.06
CA PRO A 610 -19.84 34.78 6.77
C PRO A 610 -19.22 33.45 6.33
N ALA A 611 -18.34 33.56 5.32
CA ALA A 611 -17.60 32.49 4.65
C ALA A 611 -16.70 31.66 5.59
#